data_AF-A0A4S1E102-F1
#
_entry.id   AF-A0A4S1E102-F1
#
_cell.length_a   1.000
_cell.length_b   1.000
_cell.length_c   1.000
_cell.angle_alpha   90.00
_cell.angle_beta   90.00
_cell.angle_gamma   90.00
#
_symmetry.space_group_name_H-M   'P 1'
#
loop_
_entity.id
_entity.type
_entity.pdbx_description
1 polymer ?
#
loop_
_entity_poly.entity_id
_entity_poly.type
_entity_poly.pdbx_seq_one_letter_code
_entity_poly.pdbx_strand_id
1 'polypeptide(L)'
;MKKVGMTWFLVLFFVCSFAQTKDKTIEMSWETLQQHNIPEWFKDAKFGIYAHLGVYCVPAFEGEWYPRYMYQDNHKVQKHHIETYGSLDKFGYHDFIPMFKLKNWNPKEWADLYKRAGAKFAGPVAEHHDGFSMWGSKINRWNTKKMGPKRDVVGELVREIRKNDMKVITSFHHGFNIDGYYETVEGTHTADPKYADLYGKLPLEQSYERWFGKLKEVIDNYQPDQIWFDWGLRAIPMEYRQKFASYYYSKEKEWGKEVIITRKLDQLPKGVGVHDYESGSPRDLLPELWQTDQSTGGHYWSYRKGLKTKSSRWLLHELIRVVSKNGVMLLNVCPAADGTIPGGQKEMLYEVGDWLKINGEAIYGTRPWRVAGEGPNMYGKNGYYMEYCSAPQSNTMNVHYTQKDGNLYAICLDWPGEGFTFDKIQVKGKSNKAKITLLGSGEVDYSIADEKLTIKKLGIKAGDLSFKHAYVFKIEGFDLKADPFSKLEVLNLNGNNATTTGHIQKRIVNPVDGKIQKNGLQNWHNAWDKAYWLVNVKVPGKYIVRGELATRFRAARMVLSNGEDALKFETEPRTKYGESVIKDYGVITFKKSGLYQIELKAQDFDNFPGIQRFWQIELAPLD
;
A
#
# COMPACT_ATOMS: atom_id res chain seq x y z
N MET A 1 -29.57 -51.45 -79.50
CA MET A 1 -28.13 -51.35 -79.83
C MET A 1 -27.74 -49.89 -79.67
N LYS A 2 -27.11 -49.52 -78.54
CA LYS A 2 -25.66 -49.33 -78.33
C LYS A 2 -25.06 -48.12 -79.09
N LYS A 3 -24.26 -47.35 -78.33
CA LYS A 3 -23.15 -46.43 -78.72
C LYS A 3 -23.57 -45.02 -79.18
N VAL A 4 -22.92 -43.90 -78.86
CA VAL A 4 -21.69 -43.52 -78.11
C VAL A 4 -21.92 -42.08 -77.62
N GLY A 5 -21.47 -41.72 -76.41
CA GLY A 5 -21.40 -40.32 -75.95
C GLY A 5 -20.03 -40.07 -75.33
N MET A 6 -19.20 -39.29 -76.02
CA MET A 6 -17.80 -38.99 -75.73
C MET A 6 -17.70 -37.98 -74.58
N THR A 7 -17.03 -38.34 -73.48
CA THR A 7 -16.83 -37.44 -72.32
C THR A 7 -15.36 -37.01 -72.26
N TRP A 8 -15.14 -35.69 -72.33
CA TRP A 8 -13.83 -35.05 -72.15
C TRP A 8 -13.47 -35.00 -70.66
N PHE A 9 -12.26 -35.45 -70.33
CA PHE A 9 -11.65 -35.29 -69.00
C PHE A 9 -11.04 -33.88 -68.88
N LEU A 10 -11.51 -33.11 -67.91
CA LEU A 10 -10.87 -31.87 -67.45
C LEU A 10 -10.36 -32.12 -66.03
N VAL A 11 -9.03 -32.19 -65.89
CA VAL A 11 -8.33 -32.32 -64.61
C VAL A 11 -8.24 -30.92 -63.98
N LEU A 12 -8.92 -30.73 -62.85
CA LEU A 12 -8.81 -29.53 -62.01
C LEU A 12 -7.95 -29.85 -60.79
N PHE A 13 -6.74 -29.28 -60.75
CA PHE A 13 -5.89 -29.26 -59.57
C PHE A 13 -6.49 -28.32 -58.52
N PHE A 14 -6.93 -28.88 -57.38
CA PHE A 14 -7.29 -28.11 -56.20
C PHE A 14 -6.01 -27.80 -55.41
N VAL A 15 -5.55 -26.55 -55.47
CA VAL A 15 -4.52 -26.02 -54.56
C VAL A 15 -5.23 -25.47 -53.33
N CYS A 16 -5.24 -26.23 -52.24
CA CYS A 16 -5.65 -25.73 -50.92
C CYS A 16 -4.55 -24.82 -50.36
N SER A 17 -4.71 -23.50 -50.52
CA SER A 17 -3.92 -22.53 -49.76
C SER A 17 -4.42 -22.47 -48.33
N PHE A 18 -3.66 -23.02 -47.39
CA PHE A 18 -3.81 -22.73 -45.97
C PHE A 18 -3.42 -21.26 -45.73
N ALA A 19 -4.40 -20.38 -45.58
CA ALA A 19 -4.17 -19.04 -45.07
C ALA A 19 -3.82 -19.14 -43.57
N GLN A 20 -2.55 -18.93 -43.25
CA GLN A 20 -2.08 -18.74 -41.88
C GLN A 20 -2.68 -17.42 -41.36
N THR A 21 -3.68 -17.50 -40.48
CA THR A 21 -4.19 -16.31 -39.77
C THR A 21 -3.09 -15.83 -38.83
N LYS A 22 -2.34 -14.79 -39.23
CA LYS A 22 -1.55 -13.99 -38.30
C LYS A 22 -2.52 -13.45 -37.26
N ASP A 23 -2.29 -13.82 -36.01
CA ASP A 23 -2.99 -13.31 -34.84
C ASP A 23 -2.72 -11.79 -34.76
N LYS A 24 -3.56 -10.99 -35.42
CA LYS A 24 -3.53 -9.53 -35.29
C LYS A 24 -4.18 -9.20 -33.95
N THR A 25 -3.42 -9.34 -32.87
CA THR A 25 -3.73 -8.65 -31.62
C THR A 25 -3.88 -7.18 -31.97
N ILE A 26 -5.10 -6.64 -31.88
CA ILE A 26 -5.33 -5.22 -32.06
C ILE A 26 -4.64 -4.53 -30.88
N GLU A 27 -3.58 -3.77 -31.16
CA GLU A 27 -2.88 -3.00 -30.14
C GLU A 27 -3.84 -1.95 -29.58
N MET A 28 -4.10 -2.02 -28.27
CA MET A 28 -5.02 -1.11 -27.60
C MET A 28 -4.33 0.24 -27.43
N SER A 29 -5.05 1.34 -27.68
CA SER A 29 -4.52 2.68 -27.40
C SER A 29 -4.35 2.88 -25.88
N TRP A 30 -3.50 3.84 -25.47
CA TRP A 30 -3.36 4.17 -24.05
C TRP A 30 -4.69 4.62 -23.43
N GLU A 31 -5.51 5.35 -24.17
CA GLU A 31 -6.85 5.78 -23.73
C GLU A 31 -7.74 4.57 -23.45
N THR A 32 -7.64 3.51 -24.26
CA THR A 32 -8.39 2.26 -24.04
C THR A 32 -7.84 1.51 -22.83
N LEU A 33 -6.52 1.44 -22.67
CA LEU A 33 -5.88 0.78 -21.53
C LEU A 33 -6.18 1.49 -20.19
N GLN A 34 -6.34 2.81 -20.21
CA GLN A 34 -6.72 3.60 -19.03
C GLN A 34 -8.17 3.38 -18.58
N GLN A 35 -9.01 2.83 -19.45
CA GLN A 35 -10.40 2.47 -19.12
C GLN A 35 -10.53 1.07 -18.53
N HIS A 36 -9.43 0.30 -18.45
CA HIS A 36 -9.43 -1.00 -17.81
C HIS A 36 -9.76 -0.85 -16.31
N ASN A 37 -10.81 -1.54 -15.87
CA ASN A 37 -11.27 -1.46 -14.50
C ASN A 37 -10.39 -2.34 -13.60
N ILE A 38 -10.07 -1.84 -12.41
CA ILE A 38 -9.46 -2.67 -11.38
C ILE A 38 -10.44 -3.80 -11.03
N PRO A 39 -10.03 -5.09 -11.14
CA PRO A 39 -10.91 -6.22 -10.88
C PRO A 39 -11.43 -6.24 -9.45
N GLU A 40 -12.69 -6.65 -9.26
CA GLU A 40 -13.30 -6.68 -7.93
C GLU A 40 -12.59 -7.67 -7.01
N TRP A 41 -12.13 -8.80 -7.56
CA TRP A 41 -11.37 -9.79 -6.79
C TRP A 41 -10.10 -9.20 -6.16
N PHE A 42 -9.44 -8.25 -6.84
CA PHE A 42 -8.20 -7.64 -6.35
C PHE A 42 -8.51 -6.63 -5.23
N LYS A 43 -9.58 -5.83 -5.41
CA LYS A 43 -10.09 -4.94 -4.36
C LYS A 43 -10.49 -5.72 -3.12
N ASP A 44 -11.07 -6.91 -3.26
CA ASP A 44 -11.57 -7.72 -2.16
C ASP A 44 -10.48 -8.57 -1.48
N ALA A 45 -9.42 -8.91 -2.23
CA ALA A 45 -8.35 -9.78 -1.79
C ALA A 45 -7.57 -9.24 -0.60
N LYS A 46 -7.24 -7.93 -0.61
CA LYS A 46 -6.49 -7.17 0.42
C LYS A 46 -5.07 -7.64 0.75
N PHE A 47 -4.81 -8.93 0.75
CA PHE A 47 -3.57 -9.54 1.21
C PHE A 47 -3.12 -10.66 0.26
N GLY A 48 -1.90 -10.52 -0.24
CA GLY A 48 -1.23 -11.54 -1.04
C GLY A 48 0.21 -11.79 -0.57
N ILE A 49 0.79 -12.90 -1.02
CA ILE A 49 2.15 -13.29 -0.66
C ILE A 49 2.97 -13.64 -1.90
N TYR A 50 4.18 -13.09 -2.00
CA TYR A 50 5.17 -13.48 -3.00
C TYR A 50 6.53 -13.76 -2.37
N ALA A 51 7.50 -14.18 -3.19
CA ALA A 51 8.82 -14.54 -2.68
C ALA A 51 9.94 -14.21 -3.68
N HIS A 52 10.97 -13.53 -3.18
CA HIS A 52 12.25 -13.39 -3.87
C HIS A 52 13.11 -14.65 -3.65
N LEU A 53 12.91 -15.64 -4.50
CA LEU A 53 13.73 -16.84 -4.60
C LEU A 53 14.42 -16.86 -5.97
N GLY A 54 15.74 -16.99 -5.96
CA GLY A 54 16.54 -17.11 -7.19
C GLY A 54 17.98 -17.50 -6.90
N VAL A 55 18.82 -17.44 -7.93
CA VAL A 55 20.25 -17.79 -7.83
C VAL A 55 20.98 -16.85 -6.86
N TYR A 56 20.53 -15.60 -6.76
CA TYR A 56 21.01 -14.61 -5.78
C TYR A 56 20.81 -15.03 -4.31
N CYS A 57 20.00 -16.05 -4.01
CA CYS A 57 19.90 -16.61 -2.66
C CYS A 57 21.07 -17.53 -2.30
N VAL A 58 21.83 -18.04 -3.29
CA VAL A 58 22.93 -19.02 -3.07
C VAL A 58 24.03 -18.46 -2.17
N PRO A 59 24.53 -17.22 -2.37
CA PRO A 59 25.57 -16.66 -1.51
C PRO A 59 25.09 -16.39 -0.08
N ALA A 60 23.77 -16.25 0.14
CA ALA A 60 23.15 -15.91 1.41
C ALA A 60 23.80 -14.71 2.13
N PHE A 61 24.27 -13.73 1.37
CA PHE A 61 24.99 -12.55 1.84
C PHE A 61 24.37 -11.28 1.27
N GLU A 62 24.03 -10.32 2.14
CA GLU A 62 23.24 -9.12 1.83
C GLU A 62 21.84 -9.42 1.26
N GLY A 63 21.69 -9.71 -0.03
CA GLY A 63 20.39 -9.96 -0.64
C GLY A 63 20.41 -10.07 -2.17
N GLU A 64 19.28 -9.77 -2.80
CA GLU A 64 18.96 -10.03 -4.22
C GLU A 64 19.69 -9.08 -5.18
N TRP A 65 20.37 -8.09 -4.63
CA TRP A 65 21.30 -7.20 -5.33
C TRP A 65 22.77 -7.67 -5.24
N TYR A 66 23.05 -8.80 -4.60
CA TYR A 66 24.37 -9.45 -4.65
C TYR A 66 24.94 -9.54 -6.08
N PRO A 67 24.18 -9.98 -7.11
CA PRO A 67 24.70 -10.13 -8.46
C PRO A 67 25.23 -8.83 -9.06
N ARG A 68 24.60 -7.70 -8.75
CA ARG A 68 25.08 -6.36 -9.13
C ARG A 68 26.32 -5.99 -8.32
N TYR A 69 26.18 -6.04 -7.00
CA TYR A 69 27.15 -5.47 -6.08
C TYR A 69 28.47 -6.26 -5.97
N MET A 70 28.52 -7.49 -6.47
CA MET A 70 29.79 -8.22 -6.60
C MET A 70 30.71 -7.63 -7.68
N TYR A 71 30.18 -6.87 -8.63
CA TYR A 71 30.96 -6.20 -9.68
C TYR A 71 31.23 -4.72 -9.39
N GLN A 72 30.58 -4.14 -8.38
CA GLN A 72 30.78 -2.74 -8.02
C GLN A 72 32.06 -2.57 -7.19
N ASP A 73 32.96 -1.71 -7.69
CA ASP A 73 34.25 -1.46 -7.06
C ASP A 73 34.12 -1.00 -5.60
N ASN A 74 35.01 -1.52 -4.74
CA ASN A 74 35.08 -1.26 -3.30
C ASN A 74 33.83 -1.63 -2.47
N HIS A 75 32.83 -2.29 -3.07
CA HIS A 75 31.61 -2.66 -2.36
C HIS A 75 31.85 -3.86 -1.43
N LYS A 76 31.16 -3.90 -0.27
CA LYS A 76 31.30 -5.00 0.71
C LYS A 76 30.98 -6.39 0.15
N VAL A 77 30.03 -6.45 -0.80
CA VAL A 77 29.66 -7.69 -1.51
C VAL A 77 30.80 -8.18 -2.39
N GLN A 78 31.45 -7.29 -3.14
CA GLN A 78 32.62 -7.64 -3.95
C GLN A 78 33.76 -8.19 -3.08
N LYS A 79 34.08 -7.53 -1.97
CA LYS A 79 35.11 -8.00 -1.03
C LYS A 79 34.80 -9.41 -0.51
N HIS A 80 33.59 -9.60 0.00
CA HIS A 80 33.14 -10.91 0.46
C HIS A 80 33.17 -11.96 -0.66
N HIS A 81 32.81 -11.59 -1.89
CA HIS A 81 32.85 -12.48 -3.04
C HIS A 81 34.27 -12.96 -3.34
N ILE A 82 35.23 -12.02 -3.42
CA ILE A 82 36.64 -12.32 -3.69
C ILE A 82 37.23 -13.20 -2.59
N GLU A 83 36.93 -12.91 -1.32
CA GLU A 83 37.40 -13.67 -0.17
C GLU A 83 36.81 -15.10 -0.12
N THR A 84 35.56 -15.28 -0.56
CA THR A 84 34.82 -16.55 -0.39
C THR A 84 34.90 -17.46 -1.62
N TYR A 85 34.84 -16.90 -2.83
CA TYR A 85 34.68 -17.64 -4.09
C TYR A 85 35.85 -17.43 -5.06
N GLY A 86 36.59 -16.32 -4.94
CA GLY A 86 37.73 -15.99 -5.78
C GLY A 86 37.50 -14.77 -6.68
N SER A 87 38.48 -14.48 -7.53
CA SER A 87 38.47 -13.29 -8.40
C SER A 87 37.34 -13.34 -9.45
N LEU A 88 36.83 -12.17 -9.84
CA LEU A 88 35.63 -12.03 -10.70
C LEU A 88 35.80 -12.57 -12.13
N ASP A 89 37.04 -12.72 -12.59
CA ASP A 89 37.42 -13.36 -13.86
C ASP A 89 37.37 -14.89 -13.77
N LYS A 90 37.50 -15.47 -12.56
CA LYS A 90 37.47 -16.92 -12.33
C LYS A 90 36.14 -17.43 -11.80
N PHE A 91 35.44 -16.61 -11.02
CA PHE A 91 34.13 -16.93 -10.48
C PHE A 91 33.20 -15.73 -10.72
N GLY A 92 32.29 -15.86 -11.70
CA GLY A 92 31.26 -14.89 -11.99
C GLY A 92 29.92 -15.26 -11.37
N TYR A 93 28.94 -14.36 -11.46
CA TYR A 93 27.59 -14.64 -10.95
C TYR A 93 26.97 -15.93 -11.52
N HIS A 94 27.21 -16.21 -12.80
CA HIS A 94 26.66 -17.39 -13.46
C HIS A 94 27.18 -18.72 -12.88
N ASP A 95 28.31 -18.72 -12.16
CA ASP A 95 28.87 -19.90 -11.48
C ASP A 95 28.07 -20.31 -10.23
N PHE A 96 27.18 -19.44 -9.73
CA PHE A 96 26.21 -19.83 -8.71
C PHE A 96 25.04 -20.65 -9.27
N ILE A 97 24.78 -20.61 -10.59
CA ILE A 97 23.63 -21.30 -11.19
C ILE A 97 23.68 -22.82 -10.96
N PRO A 98 24.82 -23.52 -11.16
CA PRO A 98 24.93 -24.93 -10.80
C PRO A 98 24.72 -25.22 -9.31
N MET A 99 24.96 -24.27 -8.42
CA MET A 99 24.82 -24.43 -6.97
C MET A 99 23.36 -24.24 -6.50
N PHE A 100 22.53 -23.52 -7.26
CA PHE A 100 21.10 -23.38 -7.00
C PHE A 100 20.37 -24.69 -7.33
N LYS A 101 20.20 -25.57 -6.33
CA LYS A 101 19.65 -26.91 -6.51
C LYS A 101 18.22 -27.11 -6.02
N LEU A 102 17.71 -26.22 -5.16
CA LEU A 102 16.36 -26.34 -4.59
C LEU A 102 16.10 -27.72 -3.95
N LYS A 103 17.07 -28.22 -3.16
CA LYS A 103 17.04 -29.59 -2.61
C LYS A 103 15.80 -29.90 -1.77
N ASN A 104 15.24 -28.89 -1.11
CA ASN A 104 14.08 -28.96 -0.22
C ASN A 104 12.85 -28.25 -0.81
N TRP A 105 12.83 -28.00 -2.13
CA TRP A 105 11.72 -27.32 -2.78
C TRP A 105 10.45 -28.16 -2.79
N ASN A 106 9.42 -27.60 -2.15
CA ASN A 106 8.08 -28.17 -2.09
C ASN A 106 7.05 -27.07 -2.41
N PRO A 107 6.55 -26.99 -3.66
CA PRO A 107 5.58 -25.97 -4.06
C PRO A 107 4.24 -26.12 -3.33
N LYS A 108 3.88 -27.33 -2.90
CA LYS A 108 2.66 -27.59 -2.14
C LYS A 108 2.76 -26.99 -0.75
N GLU A 109 3.89 -27.20 -0.07
CA GLU A 109 4.12 -26.62 1.27
C GLU A 109 4.04 -25.10 1.25
N TRP A 110 4.57 -24.46 0.20
CA TRP A 110 4.46 -23.01 0.02
C TRP A 110 3.02 -22.57 -0.20
N ALA A 111 2.29 -23.22 -1.11
CA ALA A 111 0.90 -22.87 -1.39
C ALA A 111 0.00 -23.07 -0.15
N ASP A 112 0.19 -24.16 0.59
CA ASP A 112 -0.53 -24.46 1.82
C ASP A 112 -0.22 -23.41 2.91
N LEU A 113 1.06 -23.02 3.05
CA LEU A 113 1.48 -21.97 3.97
C LEU A 113 0.81 -20.63 3.63
N TYR A 114 0.81 -20.23 2.35
CA TYR A 114 0.21 -18.97 1.91
C TYR A 114 -1.30 -18.95 2.14
N LYS A 115 -1.98 -20.06 1.84
CA LYS A 115 -3.40 -20.22 2.14
C LYS A 115 -3.67 -20.14 3.64
N ARG A 116 -2.87 -20.83 4.45
CA ARG A 116 -3.00 -20.84 5.92
C ARG A 116 -2.72 -19.45 6.53
N ALA A 117 -1.87 -18.65 5.89
CA ALA A 117 -1.63 -17.27 6.27
C ALA A 117 -2.79 -16.31 5.95
N GLY A 118 -3.77 -16.77 5.15
CA GLY A 118 -4.91 -15.96 4.71
C GLY A 118 -4.68 -15.23 3.38
N ALA A 119 -3.61 -15.50 2.63
CA ALA A 119 -3.43 -14.88 1.33
C ALA A 119 -4.58 -15.23 0.37
N LYS A 120 -5.01 -14.26 -0.43
CA LYS A 120 -6.01 -14.45 -1.51
C LYS A 120 -5.36 -14.53 -2.88
N PHE A 121 -4.14 -14.06 -3.01
CA PHE A 121 -3.31 -14.19 -4.19
C PHE A 121 -1.86 -14.48 -3.78
N ALA A 122 -1.16 -15.27 -4.56
CA ALA A 122 0.24 -15.59 -4.28
C ALA A 122 1.04 -15.96 -5.53
N GLY A 123 2.37 -15.95 -5.42
CA GLY A 123 3.24 -16.47 -6.48
C GLY A 123 4.69 -16.03 -6.40
N PRO A 124 5.50 -16.33 -7.44
CA PRO A 124 6.93 -16.11 -7.40
C PRO A 124 7.34 -14.74 -7.98
N VAL A 125 8.55 -14.31 -7.64
CA VAL A 125 9.35 -13.53 -8.59
C VAL A 125 9.70 -14.45 -9.77
N ALA A 126 9.08 -14.21 -10.92
CA ALA A 126 9.27 -15.03 -12.11
C ALA A 126 10.64 -14.76 -12.75
N GLU A 127 11.06 -13.51 -12.75
CA GLU A 127 12.43 -13.10 -13.08
C GLU A 127 12.78 -11.80 -12.37
N HIS A 128 13.91 -11.81 -11.66
CA HIS A 128 14.45 -10.62 -10.99
C HIS A 128 15.32 -9.80 -11.98
N HIS A 129 16.12 -8.86 -11.48
CA HIS A 129 17.06 -8.08 -12.30
C HIS A 129 18.25 -8.91 -12.84
N ASP A 130 18.46 -10.11 -12.32
CA ASP A 130 19.67 -10.90 -12.53
C ASP A 130 19.71 -11.64 -13.88
N GLY A 131 18.61 -11.61 -14.65
CA GLY A 131 18.50 -12.19 -15.99
C GLY A 131 18.17 -13.69 -16.03
N PHE A 132 17.91 -14.30 -14.87
CA PHE A 132 17.66 -15.74 -14.74
C PHE A 132 16.17 -16.05 -14.59
N SER A 133 15.59 -16.72 -15.60
CA SER A 133 14.15 -17.02 -15.61
C SER A 133 13.83 -18.22 -14.70
N MET A 134 12.86 -18.05 -13.80
CA MET A 134 12.44 -19.10 -12.87
C MET A 134 11.45 -20.12 -13.47
N TRP A 135 11.18 -20.06 -14.77
CA TRP A 135 10.32 -21.00 -15.50
C TRP A 135 11.05 -21.71 -16.63
N GLY A 136 10.37 -22.67 -17.29
CA GLY A 136 10.90 -23.35 -18.47
C GLY A 136 10.94 -22.53 -19.75
N SER A 137 11.73 -21.44 -19.77
CA SER A 137 11.80 -20.54 -20.93
C SER A 137 12.41 -21.19 -22.18
N LYS A 138 11.81 -20.91 -23.35
CA LYS A 138 12.35 -21.30 -24.66
C LYS A 138 13.29 -20.22 -25.19
N ILE A 139 12.98 -18.95 -24.95
CA ILE A 139 13.76 -17.80 -25.46
C ILE A 139 14.89 -17.33 -24.53
N ASN A 140 14.89 -17.75 -23.26
CA ASN A 140 16.00 -17.53 -22.34
C ASN A 140 16.66 -18.87 -22.00
N ARG A 141 17.93 -19.08 -22.38
CA ARG A 141 18.65 -20.31 -22.00
C ARG A 141 19.01 -20.36 -20.51
N TRP A 142 19.08 -19.20 -19.85
CA TRP A 142 19.36 -19.06 -18.43
C TRP A 142 18.08 -19.23 -17.64
N ASN A 143 17.73 -20.49 -17.36
CA ASN A 143 16.49 -20.80 -16.67
C ASN A 143 16.55 -22.06 -15.82
N THR A 144 15.63 -22.14 -14.85
CA THR A 144 15.53 -23.23 -13.87
C THR A 144 15.24 -24.60 -14.47
N LYS A 145 14.62 -24.68 -15.65
CA LYS A 145 14.32 -25.97 -16.30
C LYS A 145 15.53 -26.57 -17.02
N LYS A 146 16.39 -25.72 -17.58
CA LYS A 146 17.63 -26.14 -18.26
C LYS A 146 18.81 -26.27 -17.31
N MET A 147 18.88 -25.42 -16.28
CA MET A 147 20.03 -25.27 -15.39
C MET A 147 19.65 -25.46 -13.92
N GLY A 148 20.64 -25.45 -13.02
CA GLY A 148 20.42 -25.50 -11.57
C GLY A 148 19.53 -26.68 -11.13
N PRO A 149 18.27 -26.44 -10.71
CA PRO A 149 17.36 -27.46 -10.22
C PRO A 149 16.76 -28.35 -11.32
N LYS A 150 16.82 -27.95 -12.60
CA LYS A 150 16.18 -28.64 -13.74
C LYS A 150 14.66 -28.84 -13.57
N ARG A 151 13.98 -27.80 -13.08
CA ARG A 151 12.56 -27.78 -12.73
C ARG A 151 11.87 -26.54 -13.29
N ASP A 152 10.57 -26.64 -13.57
CA ASP A 152 9.74 -25.49 -13.90
C ASP A 152 9.16 -24.88 -12.62
N VAL A 153 9.96 -24.08 -11.91
CA VAL A 153 9.64 -23.59 -10.55
C VAL A 153 8.37 -22.74 -10.54
N VAL A 154 8.23 -21.81 -11.49
CA VAL A 154 7.00 -21.01 -11.65
C VAL A 154 5.79 -21.91 -11.92
N GLY A 155 5.88 -22.80 -12.91
CA GLY A 155 4.76 -23.66 -13.27
C GLY A 155 4.34 -24.62 -12.14
N GLU A 156 5.31 -25.15 -11.40
CA GLU A 156 5.07 -25.99 -10.22
C GLU A 156 4.33 -25.24 -9.11
N LEU A 157 4.77 -24.03 -8.75
CA LEU A 157 4.13 -23.23 -7.71
C LEU A 157 2.73 -22.76 -8.14
N VAL A 158 2.58 -22.28 -9.37
CA VAL A 158 1.28 -21.82 -9.92
C VAL A 158 0.21 -22.92 -9.84
N ARG A 159 0.57 -24.17 -10.14
CA ARG A 159 -0.36 -25.31 -10.02
C ARG A 159 -0.85 -25.51 -8.59
N GLU A 160 0.03 -25.45 -7.61
CA GLU A 160 -0.34 -25.67 -6.20
C GLU A 160 -1.09 -24.48 -5.59
N ILE A 161 -0.80 -23.25 -6.02
CA ILE A 161 -1.54 -22.04 -5.63
C ILE A 161 -2.99 -22.13 -6.12
N ARG A 162 -3.20 -22.55 -7.37
CA ARG A 162 -4.56 -22.73 -7.92
C ARG A 162 -5.35 -23.82 -7.21
N LYS A 163 -4.70 -24.94 -6.86
CA LYS A 163 -5.33 -26.00 -6.05
C LYS A 163 -5.79 -25.52 -4.66
N ASN A 164 -5.22 -24.43 -4.17
CA ASN A 164 -5.58 -23.79 -2.91
C ASN A 164 -6.58 -22.62 -3.09
N ASP A 165 -7.21 -22.49 -4.26
CA ASP A 165 -8.19 -21.44 -4.59
C ASP A 165 -7.66 -20.02 -4.36
N MET A 166 -6.39 -19.80 -4.69
CA MET A 166 -5.76 -18.48 -4.66
C MET A 166 -5.50 -17.99 -6.08
N LYS A 167 -5.60 -16.67 -6.26
CA LYS A 167 -5.19 -15.99 -7.48
C LYS A 167 -3.67 -16.02 -7.62
N VAL A 168 -3.16 -15.94 -8.84
CA VAL A 168 -1.74 -16.08 -9.15
C VAL A 168 -1.13 -14.74 -9.48
N ILE A 169 -0.06 -14.36 -8.77
CA ILE A 169 0.81 -13.23 -9.13
C ILE A 169 2.13 -13.74 -9.71
N THR A 170 2.63 -13.09 -10.75
CA THR A 170 4.04 -13.23 -11.18
C THR A 170 4.70 -11.87 -11.21
N SER A 171 5.81 -11.75 -10.48
CA SER A 171 6.58 -10.51 -10.41
C SER A 171 7.73 -10.49 -11.41
N PHE A 172 7.96 -9.34 -12.04
CA PHE A 172 8.97 -9.12 -13.07
C PHE A 172 9.80 -7.87 -12.80
N HIS A 173 11.11 -8.05 -12.79
CA HIS A 173 12.06 -6.99 -12.50
C HIS A 173 13.10 -6.85 -13.64
N HIS A 174 13.00 -7.68 -14.68
CA HIS A 174 13.97 -7.82 -15.76
C HIS A 174 14.11 -6.60 -16.69
N GLY A 175 13.30 -5.55 -16.50
CA GLY A 175 13.54 -4.26 -17.17
C GLY A 175 14.88 -3.63 -16.77
N PHE A 176 15.22 -3.69 -15.47
CA PHE A 176 16.48 -3.11 -14.98
C PHE A 176 17.71 -3.95 -15.36
N ASN A 177 17.53 -5.24 -15.72
CA ASN A 177 18.61 -6.04 -16.32
C ASN A 177 19.19 -5.35 -17.56
N ILE A 178 18.32 -4.75 -18.39
CA ILE A 178 18.66 -4.05 -19.62
C ILE A 178 19.21 -2.65 -19.32
N ASP A 179 18.72 -2.00 -18.26
CA ASP A 179 19.03 -0.61 -17.87
C ASP A 179 20.23 -0.50 -16.91
N GLY A 180 21.21 -1.38 -17.05
CA GLY A 180 22.47 -1.26 -16.33
C GLY A 180 22.50 -1.85 -14.92
N TYR A 181 21.68 -2.87 -14.60
CA TYR A 181 21.80 -3.64 -13.36
C TYR A 181 23.21 -4.25 -13.18
N TYR A 182 23.85 -4.72 -14.25
CA TYR A 182 25.25 -5.15 -14.22
C TYR A 182 26.16 -4.06 -14.81
N GLU A 183 27.18 -3.65 -14.04
CA GLU A 183 28.29 -2.85 -14.57
C GLU A 183 29.09 -3.69 -15.58
N THR A 184 29.63 -3.04 -16.61
CA THR A 184 30.58 -3.69 -17.53
C THR A 184 31.96 -3.57 -16.91
N VAL A 185 32.53 -4.68 -16.46
CA VAL A 185 33.86 -4.72 -15.85
C VAL A 185 34.81 -5.48 -16.78
N GLU A 186 35.77 -4.76 -17.36
CA GLU A 186 36.79 -5.32 -18.25
C GLU A 186 37.54 -6.49 -17.60
N GLY A 187 37.83 -7.52 -18.40
CA GLY A 187 38.46 -8.75 -17.92
C GLY A 187 37.54 -9.69 -17.12
N THR A 188 36.24 -9.39 -17.01
CA THR A 188 35.25 -10.27 -16.36
C THR A 188 34.15 -10.72 -17.33
N HIS A 189 33.34 -11.66 -16.87
CA HIS A 189 32.20 -12.22 -17.60
C HIS A 189 31.10 -11.20 -17.97
N THR A 190 31.06 -10.04 -17.31
CA THR A 190 30.11 -8.96 -17.63
C THR A 190 30.47 -8.21 -18.91
N ALA A 191 31.73 -8.28 -19.36
CA ALA A 191 32.22 -7.74 -20.62
C ALA A 191 32.32 -8.79 -21.74
N ASP A 192 32.17 -10.08 -21.42
CA ASP A 192 32.27 -11.17 -22.39
C ASP A 192 30.96 -11.33 -23.19
N PRO A 193 30.98 -11.17 -24.53
CA PRO A 193 29.81 -11.31 -25.40
C PRO A 193 29.10 -12.66 -25.26
N LYS A 194 29.81 -13.73 -24.84
CA LYS A 194 29.23 -15.06 -24.59
C LYS A 194 28.13 -15.04 -23.53
N TYR A 195 28.18 -14.12 -22.58
CA TYR A 195 27.22 -14.01 -21.47
C TYR A 195 26.34 -12.77 -21.57
N ALA A 196 26.36 -12.07 -22.71
CA ALA A 196 25.57 -10.85 -22.93
C ALA A 196 24.07 -11.06 -22.69
N ASP A 197 23.56 -12.26 -22.92
CA ASP A 197 22.16 -12.62 -22.73
C ASP A 197 21.77 -12.86 -21.26
N LEU A 198 22.71 -13.00 -20.33
CA LEU A 198 22.47 -13.01 -18.88
C LEU A 198 22.68 -11.62 -18.27
N TYR A 199 23.79 -10.97 -18.64
CA TYR A 199 24.23 -9.72 -18.03
C TYR A 199 23.63 -8.45 -18.66
N GLY A 200 22.59 -8.59 -19.49
CA GLY A 200 21.87 -7.45 -20.06
C GLY A 200 22.68 -6.65 -21.09
N LYS A 201 23.57 -7.30 -21.84
CA LYS A 201 24.47 -6.66 -22.83
C LYS A 201 24.11 -6.98 -24.28
N LEU A 202 22.94 -7.55 -24.53
CA LEU A 202 22.44 -7.74 -25.90
C LEU A 202 22.11 -6.38 -26.54
N PRO A 203 22.14 -6.28 -27.88
CA PRO A 203 21.63 -5.12 -28.60
C PRO A 203 20.22 -4.74 -28.13
N LEU A 204 19.93 -3.44 -28.01
CA LEU A 204 18.70 -2.94 -27.38
C LEU A 204 17.42 -3.52 -27.99
N GLU A 205 17.31 -3.55 -29.32
CA GLU A 205 16.14 -4.15 -29.99
C GLU A 205 15.94 -5.62 -29.63
N GLN A 206 17.02 -6.40 -29.55
CA GLN A 206 16.93 -7.80 -29.12
C GLN A 206 16.52 -7.90 -27.65
N SER A 207 17.00 -6.99 -26.81
CA SER A 207 16.63 -6.90 -25.40
C SER A 207 15.15 -6.57 -25.21
N TYR A 208 14.58 -5.66 -26.01
CA TYR A 208 13.17 -5.27 -25.93
C TYR A 208 12.23 -6.37 -26.43
N GLU A 209 12.54 -7.01 -27.56
CA GLU A 209 11.78 -8.16 -28.05
C GLU A 209 11.84 -9.33 -27.06
N ARG A 210 13.01 -9.57 -26.45
CA ARG A 210 13.15 -10.60 -25.41
C ARG A 210 12.43 -10.23 -24.12
N TRP A 211 12.39 -8.95 -23.73
CA TRP A 211 11.63 -8.46 -22.58
C TRP A 211 10.14 -8.78 -22.74
N PHE A 212 9.55 -8.45 -23.90
CA PHE A 212 8.16 -8.76 -24.21
C PHE A 212 7.94 -10.27 -24.35
N GLY A 213 8.83 -10.98 -25.05
CA GLY A 213 8.74 -12.42 -25.25
C GLY A 213 8.73 -13.20 -23.93
N LYS A 214 9.50 -12.76 -22.92
CA LYS A 214 9.54 -13.40 -21.58
C LYS A 214 8.18 -13.27 -20.88
N LEU A 215 7.59 -12.08 -20.93
CA LEU A 215 6.24 -11.84 -20.42
C LEU A 215 5.21 -12.70 -21.15
N LYS A 216 5.28 -12.74 -22.49
CA LYS A 216 4.39 -13.55 -23.32
C LYS A 216 4.46 -15.04 -22.97
N GLU A 217 5.65 -15.60 -22.78
CA GLU A 217 5.80 -17.00 -22.36
C GLU A 217 5.10 -17.27 -21.02
N VAL A 218 5.20 -16.36 -20.05
CA VAL A 218 4.56 -16.54 -18.74
C VAL A 218 3.06 -16.35 -18.81
N ILE A 219 2.59 -15.36 -19.57
CA ILE A 219 1.16 -15.12 -19.83
C ILE A 219 0.52 -16.36 -20.45
N ASP A 220 1.12 -16.91 -21.50
CA ASP A 220 0.55 -18.03 -22.25
C ASP A 220 0.60 -19.34 -21.46
N ASN A 221 1.72 -19.63 -20.79
CA ASN A 221 1.91 -20.92 -20.12
C ASN A 221 1.25 -20.98 -18.74
N TYR A 222 1.15 -19.84 -18.04
CA TYR A 222 0.77 -19.82 -16.64
C TYR A 222 -0.45 -18.95 -16.35
N GLN A 223 -0.89 -18.08 -17.26
CA GLN A 223 -2.08 -17.24 -17.12
C GLN A 223 -2.16 -16.57 -15.74
N PRO A 224 -1.20 -15.72 -15.33
CA PRO A 224 -1.28 -15.03 -14.06
C PRO A 224 -2.58 -14.20 -13.97
N ASP A 225 -3.06 -13.97 -12.75
CA ASP A 225 -4.15 -13.02 -12.48
C ASP A 225 -3.58 -11.61 -12.24
N GLN A 226 -2.34 -11.53 -11.76
CA GLN A 226 -1.59 -10.29 -11.59
C GLN A 226 -0.20 -10.38 -12.20
N ILE A 227 0.18 -9.38 -13.00
CA ILE A 227 1.58 -9.13 -13.36
C ILE A 227 2.05 -7.91 -12.60
N TRP A 228 3.10 -8.08 -11.81
CA TRP A 228 3.71 -7.01 -11.02
C TRP A 228 5.04 -6.60 -11.64
N PHE A 229 5.30 -5.29 -11.73
CA PHE A 229 6.56 -4.74 -12.20
C PHE A 229 7.27 -3.87 -11.18
N ASP A 230 8.58 -4.10 -11.12
CA ASP A 230 9.52 -3.26 -10.40
C ASP A 230 9.85 -1.97 -11.18
N TRP A 231 10.70 -1.11 -10.59
CA TRP A 231 11.12 0.18 -11.15
C TRP A 231 11.95 0.12 -12.46
N GLY A 232 12.15 -1.05 -13.07
CA GLY A 232 12.94 -1.20 -14.30
C GLY A 232 12.21 -0.88 -15.61
N LEU A 233 10.89 -0.64 -15.59
CA LEU A 233 10.12 -0.46 -16.84
C LEU A 233 10.53 0.79 -17.62
N ARG A 234 11.06 1.82 -16.97
CA ARG A 234 11.41 3.11 -17.62
C ARG A 234 12.39 2.95 -18.79
N ALA A 235 13.17 1.87 -18.81
CA ALA A 235 14.15 1.56 -19.84
C ALA A 235 13.57 0.86 -21.07
N ILE A 236 12.32 0.40 -20.97
CA ILE A 236 11.62 -0.30 -22.05
C ILE A 236 10.88 0.75 -22.87
N PRO A 237 10.98 0.79 -24.22
CA PRO A 237 10.27 1.79 -24.99
C PRO A 237 8.76 1.70 -24.78
N MET A 238 8.07 2.85 -24.88
CA MET A 238 6.64 2.96 -24.57
C MET A 238 5.79 1.99 -25.42
N GLU A 239 6.16 1.79 -26.69
CA GLU A 239 5.51 0.84 -27.60
C GLU A 239 5.56 -0.60 -27.08
N TYR A 240 6.67 -1.06 -26.50
CA TYR A 240 6.77 -2.41 -25.94
C TYR A 240 5.93 -2.54 -24.66
N ARG A 241 5.87 -1.49 -23.83
CA ARG A 241 4.98 -1.45 -22.65
C ARG A 241 3.51 -1.52 -23.06
N GLN A 242 3.14 -0.79 -24.12
CA GLN A 242 1.79 -0.78 -24.69
C GLN A 242 1.42 -2.14 -25.30
N LYS A 243 2.34 -2.72 -26.08
CA LYS A 243 2.24 -4.07 -26.66
C LYS A 243 2.03 -5.11 -25.57
N PHE A 244 2.80 -5.06 -24.48
CA PHE A 244 2.59 -5.91 -23.31
C PHE A 244 1.20 -5.73 -22.68
N ALA A 245 0.82 -4.50 -22.33
CA ALA A 245 -0.44 -4.24 -21.63
C ALA A 245 -1.65 -4.65 -22.50
N SER A 246 -1.60 -4.32 -23.79
CA SER A 246 -2.60 -4.74 -24.79
C SER A 246 -2.68 -6.26 -24.87
N TYR A 247 -1.53 -6.95 -24.98
CA TYR A 247 -1.50 -8.40 -25.05
C TYR A 247 -2.12 -9.02 -23.80
N TYR A 248 -1.71 -8.59 -22.61
CA TYR A 248 -2.18 -9.17 -21.35
C TYR A 248 -3.67 -8.94 -21.10
N TYR A 249 -4.17 -7.71 -21.27
CA TYR A 249 -5.59 -7.41 -21.09
C TYR A 249 -6.48 -8.01 -22.18
N SER A 250 -5.98 -8.18 -23.41
CA SER A 250 -6.74 -8.89 -24.45
C SER A 250 -7.06 -10.35 -24.09
N LYS A 251 -6.27 -10.97 -23.18
CA LYS A 251 -6.48 -12.35 -22.73
C LYS A 251 -7.67 -12.53 -21.79
N GLU A 252 -8.20 -11.47 -21.19
CA GLU A 252 -9.32 -11.56 -20.26
C GLU A 252 -10.56 -12.21 -20.91
N LYS A 253 -10.84 -11.83 -22.17
CA LYS A 253 -11.96 -12.39 -22.94
C LYS A 253 -11.75 -13.87 -23.28
N GLU A 254 -10.53 -14.25 -23.63
CA GLU A 254 -10.18 -15.64 -23.94
C GLU A 254 -10.32 -16.53 -22.70
N TRP A 255 -9.90 -16.03 -21.55
CA TRP A 255 -9.83 -16.80 -20.30
C TRP A 255 -11.10 -16.70 -19.46
N GLY A 256 -12.02 -15.79 -19.79
CA GLY A 256 -13.21 -15.52 -18.97
C GLY A 256 -12.84 -15.05 -17.56
N LYS A 257 -11.74 -14.30 -17.41
CA LYS A 257 -11.25 -13.82 -16.12
C LYS A 257 -10.65 -12.43 -16.24
N GLU A 258 -10.82 -11.63 -15.20
CA GLU A 258 -10.19 -10.31 -15.09
C GLU A 258 -8.78 -10.42 -14.51
N VAL A 259 -7.85 -9.66 -15.07
CA VAL A 259 -6.44 -9.61 -14.66
C VAL A 259 -6.02 -8.19 -14.31
N ILE A 260 -4.90 -8.02 -13.62
CA ILE A 260 -4.42 -6.69 -13.23
C ILE A 260 -2.92 -6.53 -13.41
N ILE A 261 -2.50 -5.34 -13.84
CA ILE A 261 -1.10 -4.91 -13.82
C ILE A 261 -0.88 -4.05 -12.58
N THR A 262 0.17 -4.33 -11.83
CA THR A 262 0.65 -3.47 -10.74
C THR A 262 2.09 -3.04 -11.01
N ARG A 263 2.46 -1.81 -10.66
CA ARG A 263 3.77 -1.26 -11.01
C ARG A 263 4.26 -0.22 -10.03
N LYS A 264 5.58 -0.12 -9.89
CA LYS A 264 6.25 1.00 -9.22
C LYS A 264 6.11 2.29 -10.02
N LEU A 265 6.24 3.43 -9.33
CA LEU A 265 6.43 4.78 -9.89
C LEU A 265 5.41 5.14 -10.99
N ASP A 266 5.74 6.08 -11.86
CA ASP A 266 4.98 6.57 -13.01
C ASP A 266 5.30 5.79 -14.32
N GLN A 267 5.71 4.52 -14.21
CA GLN A 267 6.28 3.76 -15.34
C GLN A 267 5.30 3.28 -16.42
N LEU A 268 4.00 3.33 -16.12
CA LEU A 268 2.93 3.29 -17.11
C LEU A 268 2.16 4.62 -17.04
N PRO A 269 1.50 5.04 -18.13
CA PRO A 269 0.63 6.21 -18.10
C PRO A 269 -0.35 6.16 -16.92
N LYS A 270 -0.68 7.33 -16.35
CA LYS A 270 -1.64 7.43 -15.24
C LYS A 270 -2.95 6.75 -15.65
N GLY A 271 -3.54 5.95 -14.75
CA GLY A 271 -4.77 5.19 -15.01
C GLY A 271 -4.53 3.79 -15.59
N VAL A 272 -3.32 3.46 -16.06
CA VAL A 272 -2.99 2.09 -16.47
C VAL A 272 -2.38 1.33 -15.30
N GLY A 273 -3.10 0.30 -14.85
CA GLY A 273 -2.72 -0.54 -13.72
C GLY A 273 -2.75 0.18 -12.38
N VAL A 274 -2.42 -0.55 -11.31
CA VAL A 274 -2.39 -0.03 -9.94
C VAL A 274 -0.97 0.34 -9.54
N HIS A 275 -0.82 1.50 -8.90
CA HIS A 275 0.46 1.96 -8.39
C HIS A 275 0.82 1.21 -7.10
N ASP A 276 2.07 0.76 -7.04
CA ASP A 276 2.67 0.03 -5.93
C ASP A 276 3.72 0.90 -5.20
N TYR A 277 3.50 1.17 -3.92
CA TYR A 277 4.41 1.94 -3.06
C TYR A 277 5.43 1.02 -2.39
N GLU A 278 6.72 1.24 -2.62
CA GLU A 278 7.78 0.41 -2.05
C GLU A 278 7.92 0.53 -0.53
N SER A 279 7.68 -0.57 0.18
CA SER A 279 7.81 -0.65 1.66
C SER A 279 7.17 0.54 2.36
N GLY A 280 6.06 1.03 1.80
CA GLY A 280 5.63 2.39 1.99
C GLY A 280 4.13 2.51 1.79
N SER A 281 3.62 3.70 2.08
CA SER A 281 2.19 3.93 1.95
C SER A 281 1.90 5.40 1.88
N PRO A 282 0.77 5.77 1.26
CA PRO A 282 0.17 7.07 1.47
C PRO A 282 0.04 7.38 2.97
N ARG A 283 0.40 8.62 3.31
CA ARG A 283 0.13 9.17 4.64
C ARG A 283 -1.37 9.13 4.95
N ASP A 284 -2.17 9.42 3.94
CA ASP A 284 -3.60 9.67 4.04
C ASP A 284 -4.42 8.59 3.32
N LEU A 285 -5.74 8.53 3.57
CA LEU A 285 -6.66 7.71 2.76
C LEU A 285 -6.65 8.20 1.31
N LEU A 286 -6.51 7.29 0.34
CA LEU A 286 -6.63 7.66 -1.07
C LEU A 286 -7.97 7.20 -1.65
N PRO A 287 -8.60 8.00 -2.53
CA PRO A 287 -9.81 7.58 -3.24
C PRO A 287 -9.52 6.47 -4.25
N GLU A 288 -8.32 6.48 -4.84
CA GLU A 288 -7.83 5.47 -5.77
C GLU A 288 -7.27 4.28 -5.00
N LEU A 289 -7.51 3.06 -5.49
CA LEU A 289 -6.90 1.85 -4.93
C LEU A 289 -5.39 1.85 -5.26
N TRP A 290 -4.58 1.47 -4.28
CA TRP A 290 -3.13 1.32 -4.42
C TRP A 290 -2.67 -0.02 -3.86
N GLN A 291 -1.46 -0.42 -4.19
CA GLN A 291 -0.79 -1.57 -3.58
C GLN A 291 0.47 -1.12 -2.83
N THR A 292 0.90 -1.86 -1.84
CA THR A 292 2.28 -1.80 -1.35
C THR A 292 2.83 -3.21 -1.15
N ASP A 293 4.12 -3.34 -1.37
CA ASP A 293 4.91 -4.49 -0.99
C ASP A 293 5.62 -4.27 0.36
N GLN A 294 5.67 -5.34 1.16
CA GLN A 294 6.33 -5.37 2.46
C GLN A 294 7.17 -6.64 2.54
N SER A 295 8.22 -6.68 3.36
CA SER A 295 9.03 -7.89 3.56
C SER A 295 9.02 -8.38 5.00
N THR A 296 8.90 -9.69 5.18
CA THR A 296 9.13 -10.36 6.47
C THR A 296 10.54 -10.09 6.99
N GLY A 297 11.51 -9.94 6.10
CA GLY A 297 12.93 -9.76 6.39
C GLY A 297 13.38 -8.33 6.72
N GLY A 298 12.45 -7.39 6.95
CA GLY A 298 12.84 -6.00 7.14
C GLY A 298 13.07 -5.29 5.80
N HIS A 299 14.29 -4.80 5.59
CA HIS A 299 14.72 -4.18 4.32
C HIS A 299 15.26 -5.20 3.32
N TYR A 300 15.31 -6.48 3.68
CA TYR A 300 15.81 -7.55 2.81
C TYR A 300 14.63 -8.25 2.12
N TRP A 301 14.73 -8.45 0.81
CA TRP A 301 13.72 -9.18 0.04
C TRP A 301 14.08 -10.67 -0.10
N SER A 302 15.36 -10.99 -0.25
CA SER A 302 15.84 -12.38 -0.28
C SER A 302 16.52 -12.83 1.01
N TYR A 303 16.74 -14.14 1.14
CA TYR A 303 17.39 -14.70 2.32
C TYR A 303 18.87 -14.31 2.42
N ARG A 304 19.27 -13.97 3.64
CA ARG A 304 20.67 -13.87 4.05
C ARG A 304 20.91 -14.59 5.37
N LYS A 305 22.16 -15.00 5.62
CA LYS A 305 22.55 -15.55 6.91
C LYS A 305 22.29 -14.52 8.02
N GLY A 306 21.60 -14.98 9.07
CA GLY A 306 21.21 -14.13 10.21
C GLY A 306 20.03 -13.21 9.95
N LEU A 307 19.20 -13.47 8.92
CA LEU A 307 17.98 -12.71 8.66
C LEU A 307 17.10 -12.66 9.93
N LYS A 308 16.69 -11.45 10.31
CA LYS A 308 15.74 -11.23 11.40
C LYS A 308 14.37 -10.97 10.80
N THR A 309 13.40 -11.80 11.18
CA THR A 309 12.02 -11.64 10.78
C THR A 309 11.33 -10.62 11.66
N LYS A 310 10.46 -9.80 11.07
CA LYS A 310 9.58 -8.87 11.81
C LYS A 310 8.65 -9.64 12.76
N SER A 311 7.83 -8.96 13.56
CA SER A 311 6.83 -9.63 14.41
C SER A 311 5.48 -9.80 13.69
N SER A 312 4.68 -10.80 14.10
CA SER A 312 3.30 -10.97 13.64
C SER A 312 2.43 -9.75 13.97
N ARG A 313 2.69 -9.10 15.10
CA ARG A 313 2.05 -7.84 15.49
C ARG A 313 2.30 -6.75 14.44
N TRP A 314 3.55 -6.58 14.02
CA TRP A 314 3.88 -5.59 13.00
C TRP A 314 3.15 -5.88 11.69
N LEU A 315 3.20 -7.13 11.22
CA LEU A 315 2.58 -7.50 9.94
C LEU A 315 1.07 -7.27 9.96
N LEU A 316 0.42 -7.64 11.06
CA LEU A 316 -1.01 -7.46 11.21
C LEU A 316 -1.39 -5.98 11.25
N HIS A 317 -0.66 -5.16 12.02
CA HIS A 317 -0.92 -3.73 12.09
C HIS A 317 -0.72 -3.06 10.74
N GLU A 318 0.31 -3.46 10.00
CA GLU A 318 0.58 -2.94 8.66
C GLU A 318 -0.55 -3.31 7.69
N LEU A 319 -1.01 -4.56 7.69
CA LEU A 319 -2.17 -4.99 6.88
C LEU A 319 -3.41 -4.15 7.19
N ILE A 320 -3.77 -4.01 8.47
CA ILE A 320 -4.93 -3.24 8.92
C ILE A 320 -4.84 -1.79 8.41
N ARG A 321 -3.67 -1.18 8.53
CA ARG A 321 -3.40 0.19 8.11
C ARG A 321 -3.47 0.38 6.60
N VAL A 322 -2.92 -0.56 5.83
CA VAL A 322 -3.00 -0.56 4.37
C VAL A 322 -4.46 -0.63 3.92
N VAL A 323 -5.23 -1.57 4.47
CA VAL A 323 -6.63 -1.79 4.09
C VAL A 323 -7.51 -0.60 4.45
N SER A 324 -7.32 0.01 5.62
CA SER A 324 -8.10 1.18 6.06
C SER A 324 -7.84 2.44 5.22
N LYS A 325 -6.75 2.45 4.44
CA LYS A 325 -6.33 3.55 3.55
C LYS A 325 -6.57 3.27 2.07
N ASN A 326 -7.40 2.27 1.75
CA ASN A 326 -7.73 1.83 0.39
C ASN A 326 -6.62 1.05 -0.33
N GLY A 327 -5.73 0.41 0.44
CA GLY A 327 -4.61 -0.34 -0.11
C GLY A 327 -4.83 -1.85 -0.17
N VAL A 328 -4.01 -2.51 -0.98
CA VAL A 328 -3.76 -3.95 -1.00
C VAL A 328 -2.30 -4.20 -0.58
N MET A 329 -2.05 -5.16 0.31
CA MET A 329 -0.71 -5.50 0.75
C MET A 329 -0.20 -6.77 0.06
N LEU A 330 1.00 -6.70 -0.51
CA LEU A 330 1.74 -7.81 -1.08
C LEU A 330 2.96 -8.12 -0.19
N LEU A 331 2.90 -9.19 0.60
CA LEU A 331 3.97 -9.55 1.50
C LEU A 331 5.00 -10.47 0.82
N ASN A 332 6.26 -10.06 0.83
CA ASN A 332 7.39 -10.87 0.48
C ASN A 332 7.81 -11.78 1.64
N VAL A 333 8.02 -13.07 1.37
CA VAL A 333 8.84 -13.96 2.19
C VAL A 333 10.25 -14.08 1.62
N CYS A 334 11.23 -14.42 2.46
CA CYS A 334 12.65 -14.52 2.13
C CYS A 334 13.14 -15.99 2.20
N PRO A 335 13.03 -16.79 1.13
CA PRO A 335 13.37 -18.21 1.15
C PRO A 335 14.86 -18.43 0.88
N ALA A 336 15.42 -19.50 1.44
CA ALA A 336 16.79 -19.91 1.19
C ALA A 336 16.95 -20.60 -0.17
N ALA A 337 18.19 -20.68 -0.67
CA ALA A 337 18.50 -21.29 -1.97
C ALA A 337 18.16 -22.78 -2.10
N ASP A 338 17.86 -23.45 -0.99
CA ASP A 338 17.41 -24.84 -0.98
C ASP A 338 15.88 -24.99 -1.13
N GLY A 339 15.12 -23.88 -1.08
CA GLY A 339 13.66 -23.86 -1.19
C GLY A 339 12.92 -23.79 0.15
N THR A 340 13.63 -23.76 1.29
CA THR A 340 13.01 -23.57 2.62
C THR A 340 12.70 -22.11 2.90
N ILE A 341 11.74 -21.86 3.80
CA ILE A 341 11.40 -20.52 4.33
C ILE A 341 11.87 -20.44 5.79
N PRO A 342 13.07 -19.92 6.08
CA PRO A 342 13.68 -19.95 7.40
C PRO A 342 13.33 -18.74 8.29
N GLY A 343 13.76 -18.78 9.55
CA GLY A 343 13.90 -17.57 10.38
C GLY A 343 12.63 -17.08 11.09
N GLY A 344 11.68 -17.96 11.43
CA GLY A 344 10.45 -17.54 12.13
C GLY A 344 9.34 -17.00 11.21
N GLN A 345 9.58 -16.98 9.90
CA GLN A 345 8.63 -16.46 8.92
C GLN A 345 7.34 -17.28 8.85
N LYS A 346 7.43 -18.62 8.99
CA LYS A 346 6.24 -19.48 8.97
C LYS A 346 5.36 -19.23 10.19
N GLU A 347 5.97 -19.12 11.36
CA GLU A 347 5.31 -18.83 12.63
C GLU A 347 4.58 -17.49 12.58
N MET A 348 5.23 -16.45 12.05
CA MET A 348 4.57 -15.15 11.80
C MET A 348 3.33 -15.32 10.93
N LEU A 349 3.45 -16.03 9.80
CA LEU A 349 2.36 -16.23 8.87
C LEU A 349 1.22 -17.06 9.47
N TYR A 350 1.53 -18.05 10.31
CA TYR A 350 0.52 -18.83 11.03
C TYR A 350 -0.26 -17.95 12.00
N GLU A 351 0.42 -17.12 12.80
CA GLU A 351 -0.24 -16.22 13.76
C GLU A 351 -1.13 -15.18 13.06
N VAL A 352 -0.66 -14.60 11.95
CA VAL A 352 -1.47 -13.67 11.14
C VAL A 352 -2.67 -14.39 10.53
N GLY A 353 -2.49 -15.60 10.02
CA GLY A 353 -3.58 -16.43 9.51
C GLY A 353 -4.62 -16.80 10.56
N ASP A 354 -4.21 -17.06 11.81
CA ASP A 354 -5.14 -17.34 12.91
C ASP A 354 -5.99 -16.12 13.24
N TRP A 355 -5.40 -14.93 13.23
CA TRP A 355 -6.15 -13.69 13.39
C TRP A 355 -7.13 -13.46 12.24
N LEU A 356 -6.68 -13.64 10.98
CA LEU A 356 -7.51 -13.44 9.79
C LEU A 356 -8.64 -14.46 9.66
N LYS A 357 -8.49 -15.66 10.23
CA LYS A 357 -9.58 -16.65 10.28
C LYS A 357 -10.77 -16.15 11.11
N ILE A 358 -10.51 -15.39 12.17
CA ILE A 358 -11.53 -14.87 13.09
C ILE A 358 -12.02 -13.49 12.63
N ASN A 359 -11.09 -12.61 12.28
CA ASN A 359 -11.34 -11.19 12.05
C ASN A 359 -11.36 -10.81 10.57
N GLY A 360 -11.21 -11.78 9.66
CA GLY A 360 -11.10 -11.55 8.21
C GLY A 360 -12.30 -10.85 7.58
N GLU A 361 -13.49 -10.90 8.20
CA GLU A 361 -14.67 -10.15 7.76
C GLU A 361 -14.43 -8.62 7.76
N ALA A 362 -13.57 -8.12 8.66
CA ALA A 362 -13.17 -6.71 8.72
C ALA A 362 -12.04 -6.33 7.76
N ILE A 363 -11.52 -7.30 6.99
CA ILE A 363 -10.44 -7.10 6.01
C ILE A 363 -10.96 -7.40 4.61
N TYR A 364 -11.32 -8.65 4.33
CA TYR A 364 -11.67 -9.12 2.99
C TYR A 364 -13.01 -8.58 2.52
N GLY A 365 -13.05 -8.08 1.29
CA GLY A 365 -14.25 -7.49 0.70
C GLY A 365 -14.67 -6.15 1.32
N THR A 366 -13.91 -5.60 2.27
CA THR A 366 -14.22 -4.30 2.86
C THR A 366 -13.79 -3.14 1.97
N ARG A 367 -14.33 -1.95 2.23
CA ARG A 367 -13.83 -0.68 1.70
C ARG A 367 -13.42 0.22 2.87
N PRO A 368 -12.58 1.23 2.64
CA PRO A 368 -12.33 2.25 3.65
C PRO A 368 -13.64 2.90 4.09
N TRP A 369 -13.71 3.28 5.36
CA TRP A 369 -14.74 4.21 5.79
C TRP A 369 -14.37 5.64 5.35
N ARG A 370 -15.21 6.62 5.69
CA ARG A 370 -14.99 8.05 5.40
C ARG A 370 -13.70 8.60 6.03
N VAL A 371 -13.17 7.91 7.05
CA VAL A 371 -11.92 8.21 7.76
C VAL A 371 -11.18 6.89 7.93
N ALA A 372 -9.87 6.88 7.70
CA ALA A 372 -9.06 5.66 7.79
C ALA A 372 -8.88 5.13 9.22
N GLY A 373 -8.98 5.99 10.24
CA GLY A 373 -8.76 5.64 11.63
C GLY A 373 -8.54 6.85 12.56
N GLU A 374 -8.21 6.59 13.81
CA GLU A 374 -7.93 7.56 14.86
C GLU A 374 -6.84 7.07 15.82
N GLY A 375 -6.26 8.00 16.59
CA GLY A 375 -5.23 7.72 17.57
C GLY A 375 -3.88 8.42 17.30
N PRO A 376 -2.96 8.38 18.28
CA PRO A 376 -1.72 9.14 18.24
C PRO A 376 -0.71 8.62 17.19
N ASN A 377 -0.81 7.36 16.79
CA ASN A 377 0.17 6.69 15.92
C ASN A 377 -0.41 6.35 14.52
N MET A 378 -1.45 7.08 14.09
CA MET A 378 -2.02 6.92 12.74
C MET A 378 -1.03 7.25 11.61
N TYR A 379 0.00 8.02 11.91
CA TYR A 379 1.02 8.49 10.97
C TYR A 379 2.41 8.30 11.58
N GLY A 380 3.29 7.56 10.91
CA GLY A 380 4.72 7.62 11.26
C GLY A 380 5.42 8.80 10.57
N LYS A 381 6.67 9.08 10.98
CA LYS A 381 7.49 10.13 10.36
C LYS A 381 7.66 9.82 8.87
N ASN A 382 7.46 10.83 8.01
CA ASN A 382 7.66 10.74 6.56
C ASN A 382 6.79 9.71 5.82
N GLY A 383 5.62 9.32 6.34
CA GLY A 383 4.68 8.43 5.65
C GLY A 383 4.97 6.92 5.77
N TYR A 384 6.01 6.54 6.51
CA TYR A 384 6.31 5.14 6.85
C TYR A 384 5.70 4.76 8.20
N TYR A 385 5.20 3.54 8.35
CA TYR A 385 4.78 3.04 9.66
C TYR A 385 6.01 2.71 10.51
N MET A 386 6.21 3.46 11.60
CA MET A 386 7.28 3.19 12.54
C MET A 386 6.85 2.08 13.51
N GLU A 387 7.76 1.14 13.76
CA GLU A 387 7.65 0.09 14.79
C GLU A 387 7.51 0.67 16.22
N TYR A 388 7.76 1.98 16.39
CA TYR A 388 7.56 2.70 17.66
C TYR A 388 6.08 2.98 17.93
N CYS A 389 5.33 1.95 18.28
CA CYS A 389 4.21 2.14 19.20
C CYS A 389 4.74 1.99 20.62
N SER A 390 5.29 3.08 21.16
CA SER A 390 5.35 3.24 22.62
C SER A 390 3.95 3.00 23.19
N ALA A 391 3.89 2.34 24.35
CA ALA A 391 2.66 2.09 25.09
C ALA A 391 1.72 3.32 25.03
N PRO A 392 0.40 3.13 24.87
CA PRO A 392 -0.54 4.24 24.77
C PRO A 392 -0.28 5.23 25.91
N GLN A 393 -0.07 6.50 25.56
CA GLN A 393 -0.24 7.56 26.55
C GLN A 393 -1.67 7.40 27.07
N SER A 394 -1.81 7.22 28.39
CA SER A 394 -3.05 6.84 29.07
C SER A 394 -4.29 7.48 28.42
N ASN A 395 -5.23 6.66 27.97
CA ASN A 395 -6.55 6.99 27.37
C ASN A 395 -6.63 7.25 25.86
N THR A 396 -5.58 7.00 25.07
CA THR A 396 -5.67 7.11 23.59
C THR A 396 -5.48 5.75 22.91
N MET A 397 -6.42 5.38 22.03
CA MET A 397 -6.42 4.11 21.29
C MET A 397 -6.07 4.35 19.82
N ASN A 398 -5.28 3.47 19.21
CA ASN A 398 -5.12 3.46 17.76
C ASN A 398 -6.19 2.55 17.16
N VAL A 399 -7.06 3.13 16.34
CA VAL A 399 -8.19 2.43 15.71
C VAL A 399 -8.15 2.66 14.21
N HIS A 400 -8.34 1.59 13.44
CA HIS A 400 -8.51 1.66 11.99
C HIS A 400 -9.92 1.28 11.59
N TYR A 401 -10.44 1.93 10.54
CA TYR A 401 -11.82 1.73 10.11
C TYR A 401 -11.92 1.11 8.72
N THR A 402 -12.74 0.08 8.61
CA THR A 402 -13.19 -0.49 7.33
C THR A 402 -14.71 -0.66 7.39
N GLN A 403 -15.36 -0.78 6.24
CA GLN A 403 -16.81 -0.97 6.16
C GLN A 403 -17.20 -2.00 5.11
N LYS A 404 -18.31 -2.69 5.36
CA LYS A 404 -18.91 -3.66 4.44
C LYS A 404 -20.38 -3.86 4.78
N ASP A 405 -21.24 -3.90 3.77
CA ASP A 405 -22.68 -4.21 3.90
C ASP A 405 -23.40 -3.34 4.95
N GLY A 406 -23.04 -2.05 5.02
CA GLY A 406 -23.59 -1.09 5.99
C GLY A 406 -23.03 -1.21 7.41
N ASN A 407 -22.14 -2.17 7.67
CA ASN A 407 -21.47 -2.33 8.96
C ASN A 407 -20.13 -1.60 8.97
N LEU A 408 -19.81 -0.96 10.09
CA LEU A 408 -18.49 -0.39 10.35
C LEU A 408 -17.68 -1.36 11.22
N TYR A 409 -16.42 -1.59 10.85
CA TYR A 409 -15.46 -2.32 11.66
C TYR A 409 -14.46 -1.33 12.24
N ALA A 410 -14.42 -1.26 13.57
CA ALA A 410 -13.42 -0.50 14.31
C ALA A 410 -12.35 -1.46 14.83
N ILE A 411 -11.15 -1.38 14.27
CA ILE A 411 -10.04 -2.31 14.52
C ILE A 411 -9.04 -1.64 15.47
N CYS A 412 -9.11 -1.98 16.75
CA CYS A 412 -8.23 -1.44 17.79
C CYS A 412 -6.90 -2.21 17.80
N LEU A 413 -5.78 -1.49 17.72
CA LEU A 413 -4.43 -2.10 17.73
C LEU A 413 -3.94 -2.48 19.13
N ASP A 414 -4.67 -2.08 20.16
CA ASP A 414 -4.41 -2.39 21.56
C ASP A 414 -5.71 -2.73 22.30
N TRP A 415 -5.57 -3.39 23.45
CA TRP A 415 -6.71 -3.79 24.26
C TRP A 415 -7.34 -2.57 24.94
N PRO A 416 -8.66 -2.34 24.84
CA PRO A 416 -9.30 -1.15 25.42
C PRO A 416 -9.40 -1.14 26.93
N GLY A 417 -9.09 -2.24 27.63
CA GLY A 417 -9.02 -2.28 29.10
C GLY A 417 -10.34 -1.88 29.76
N GLU A 418 -10.41 -0.65 30.26
CA GLU A 418 -11.56 -0.08 30.98
C GLU A 418 -12.66 0.48 30.05
N GLY A 419 -12.48 0.36 28.74
CA GLY A 419 -13.36 0.96 27.72
C GLY A 419 -12.75 2.21 27.10
N PHE A 420 -13.34 2.67 26.00
CA PHE A 420 -12.86 3.86 25.28
C PHE A 420 -13.98 4.51 24.45
N THR A 421 -13.80 5.80 24.18
CA THR A 421 -14.71 6.59 23.33
C THR A 421 -14.09 6.78 21.97
N PHE A 422 -14.88 6.59 20.92
CA PHE A 422 -14.46 6.87 19.55
C PHE A 422 -14.50 8.37 19.27
N ASP A 423 -13.35 8.95 18.96
CA ASP A 423 -13.24 10.39 18.71
C ASP A 423 -13.82 10.78 17.36
N LYS A 424 -13.70 9.91 16.35
CA LYS A 424 -14.04 10.21 14.96
C LYS A 424 -15.42 9.69 14.55
N ILE A 425 -16.12 8.97 15.44
CA ILE A 425 -17.48 8.48 15.20
C ILE A 425 -18.50 9.40 15.88
N GLN A 426 -19.51 9.81 15.11
CA GLN A 426 -20.73 10.45 15.60
C GLN A 426 -21.94 9.55 15.31
N VAL A 427 -22.74 9.29 16.33
CA VAL A 427 -24.00 8.53 16.24
C VAL A 427 -25.15 9.51 16.08
N LYS A 428 -25.77 9.53 14.90
CA LYS A 428 -26.94 10.37 14.60
C LYS A 428 -28.27 9.67 14.87
N GLY A 429 -28.23 8.35 14.94
CA GLY A 429 -29.38 7.53 15.26
C GLY A 429 -28.97 6.07 15.40
N LYS A 430 -29.89 5.24 15.89
CA LYS A 430 -29.72 3.79 15.95
C LYS A 430 -31.04 3.07 15.70
N SER A 431 -30.95 1.91 15.08
CA SER A 431 -32.09 1.00 14.92
C SER A 431 -32.30 0.16 16.19
N ASN A 432 -33.44 -0.53 16.28
CA ASN A 432 -33.70 -1.50 17.36
C ASN A 432 -32.77 -2.72 17.33
N LYS A 433 -32.06 -2.93 16.22
CA LYS A 433 -31.07 -4.02 16.05
C LYS A 433 -29.64 -3.55 16.31
N ALA A 434 -29.45 -2.33 16.81
CA ALA A 434 -28.14 -1.74 16.96
C ALA A 434 -27.33 -2.42 18.06
N LYS A 435 -26.18 -2.98 17.68
CA LYS A 435 -25.28 -3.72 18.58
C LYS A 435 -23.82 -3.55 18.17
N ILE A 436 -22.93 -3.77 19.13
CA ILE A 436 -21.48 -3.83 18.90
C ILE A 436 -21.00 -5.21 19.28
N THR A 437 -20.31 -5.90 18.37
CA THR A 437 -19.78 -7.24 18.60
C THR A 437 -18.26 -7.21 18.52
N LEU A 438 -17.58 -7.71 19.55
CA LEU A 438 -16.17 -8.08 19.46
C LEU A 438 -16.07 -9.41 18.71
N LEU A 439 -15.52 -9.37 17.50
CA LEU A 439 -15.37 -10.58 16.69
C LEU A 439 -14.52 -11.63 17.42
N GLY A 440 -14.93 -12.89 17.34
CA GLY A 440 -14.31 -14.00 18.09
C GLY A 440 -14.67 -14.06 19.57
N SER A 441 -15.55 -13.19 20.07
CA SER A 441 -16.04 -13.22 21.45
C SER A 441 -17.56 -13.11 21.54
N GLY A 442 -18.14 -11.93 21.29
CA GLY A 442 -19.56 -11.68 21.48
C GLY A 442 -19.94 -10.21 21.54
N GLU A 443 -21.21 -9.94 21.87
CA GLU A 443 -21.73 -8.58 22.03
C GLU A 443 -21.06 -7.85 23.21
N VAL A 444 -20.84 -6.55 23.07
CA VAL A 444 -20.21 -5.70 24.09
C VAL A 444 -21.11 -4.52 24.45
N ASP A 445 -21.04 -4.13 25.73
CA ASP A 445 -21.80 -3.00 26.22
C ASP A 445 -21.26 -1.66 25.67
N TYR A 446 -22.19 -0.77 25.33
CA TYR A 446 -21.86 0.57 24.83
C TYR A 446 -22.72 1.66 25.49
N SER A 447 -22.28 2.90 25.36
CA SER A 447 -23.07 4.09 25.68
C SER A 447 -22.92 5.15 24.59
N ILE A 448 -23.93 6.01 24.47
CA ILE A 448 -23.91 7.17 23.59
C ILE A 448 -24.15 8.40 24.47
N ALA A 449 -23.23 9.37 24.43
CA ALA A 449 -23.36 10.66 25.08
C ALA A 449 -22.80 11.72 24.14
N ASP A 450 -23.51 12.84 23.96
CA ASP A 450 -23.12 13.92 23.04
C ASP A 450 -22.78 13.41 21.62
N GLU A 451 -23.61 12.49 21.12
CA GLU A 451 -23.41 11.75 19.85
C GLU A 451 -22.12 10.92 19.76
N LYS A 452 -21.29 10.85 20.81
CA LYS A 452 -20.08 10.03 20.83
C LYS A 452 -20.41 8.61 21.26
N LEU A 453 -19.79 7.65 20.58
CA LEU A 453 -19.93 6.23 20.89
C LEU A 453 -18.80 5.79 21.83
N THR A 454 -19.16 5.17 22.95
CA THR A 454 -18.21 4.60 23.92
C THR A 454 -18.44 3.10 24.05
N ILE A 455 -17.39 2.32 23.89
CA ILE A 455 -17.37 0.91 24.31
C ILE A 455 -17.02 0.87 25.79
N LYS A 456 -17.86 0.22 26.60
CA LYS A 456 -17.63 0.10 28.04
C LYS A 456 -16.55 -0.94 28.34
N LYS A 457 -16.11 -0.98 29.60
CA LYS A 457 -15.22 -2.03 30.10
C LYS A 457 -15.71 -3.41 29.68
N LEU A 458 -14.80 -4.19 29.09
CA LEU A 458 -15.08 -5.55 28.68
C LEU A 458 -15.00 -6.48 29.89
N GLY A 459 -15.99 -7.37 30.04
CA GLY A 459 -16.03 -8.38 31.12
C GLY A 459 -15.03 -9.53 30.95
N ILE A 460 -14.17 -9.47 29.93
CA ILE A 460 -13.18 -10.49 29.55
C ILE A 460 -11.78 -9.86 29.58
N LYS A 461 -10.73 -10.68 29.68
CA LYS A 461 -9.35 -10.19 29.56
C LYS A 461 -8.80 -10.50 28.18
N ALA A 462 -7.87 -9.65 27.71
CA ALA A 462 -7.17 -9.87 26.45
C ALA A 462 -6.53 -11.27 26.33
N GLY A 463 -5.99 -11.79 27.44
CA GLY A 463 -5.33 -13.11 27.47
C GLY A 463 -6.29 -14.30 27.36
N ASP A 464 -7.59 -14.08 27.50
CA ASP A 464 -8.60 -15.14 27.38
C ASP A 464 -9.05 -15.33 25.93
N LEU A 465 -8.67 -14.43 25.02
CA LEU A 465 -8.99 -14.51 23.60
C LEU A 465 -8.04 -15.46 22.86
N SER A 466 -8.59 -16.21 21.89
CA SER A 466 -7.80 -17.09 21.03
C SER A 466 -6.97 -16.35 19.96
N PHE A 467 -7.02 -15.01 19.95
CA PHE A 467 -6.29 -14.14 19.05
C PHE A 467 -5.71 -12.95 19.82
N LYS A 468 -4.62 -12.40 19.29
CA LYS A 468 -3.85 -11.31 19.89
C LYS A 468 -3.59 -10.21 18.86
N HIS A 469 -2.88 -9.18 19.28
CA HIS A 469 -2.36 -8.06 18.47
C HIS A 469 -3.37 -7.00 18.02
N ALA A 470 -4.61 -7.34 17.65
CA ALA A 470 -5.65 -6.35 17.34
C ALA A 470 -7.06 -6.90 17.62
N TYR A 471 -8.01 -6.01 17.90
CA TYR A 471 -9.36 -6.34 18.36
C TYR A 471 -10.41 -5.63 17.51
N VAL A 472 -11.31 -6.40 16.90
CA VAL A 472 -12.29 -5.88 15.94
C VAL A 472 -13.66 -5.74 16.58
N PHE A 473 -14.17 -4.52 16.61
CA PHE A 473 -15.55 -4.22 16.98
C PHE A 473 -16.38 -3.99 15.72
N LYS A 474 -17.30 -4.91 15.45
CA LYS A 474 -18.31 -4.77 14.40
C LYS A 474 -19.47 -3.95 14.96
N ILE A 475 -19.74 -2.80 14.34
CA ILE A 475 -20.76 -1.83 14.74
C ILE A 475 -21.89 -1.91 13.71
N GLU A 476 -23.05 -2.41 14.14
CA GLU A 476 -24.17 -2.73 13.26
C GLU A 476 -25.42 -1.94 13.65
N GLY A 477 -26.21 -1.50 12.67
CA GLY A 477 -27.52 -0.89 12.92
C GLY A 477 -27.48 0.54 13.49
N PHE A 478 -26.36 1.25 13.37
CA PHE A 478 -26.21 2.66 13.73
C PHE A 478 -26.18 3.56 12.49
N ASP A 479 -26.76 4.76 12.59
CA ASP A 479 -26.52 5.84 11.63
C ASP A 479 -25.28 6.61 12.06
N LEU A 480 -24.16 6.31 11.41
CA LEU A 480 -22.84 6.82 11.74
C LEU A 480 -22.40 7.89 10.76
N LYS A 481 -21.94 9.01 11.30
CA LYS A 481 -21.18 10.03 10.56
C LYS A 481 -19.76 10.09 11.08
N ALA A 482 -18.81 10.31 10.17
CA ALA A 482 -17.48 10.72 10.58
C ALA A 482 -17.56 12.14 11.12
N ASP A 483 -16.84 12.42 12.21
CA ASP A 483 -16.67 13.79 12.68
C ASP A 483 -16.07 14.61 11.52
N PRO A 484 -16.71 15.73 11.08
CA PRO A 484 -16.26 16.50 9.92
C PRO A 484 -14.78 16.89 9.97
N PHE A 485 -14.23 17.11 11.17
CA PHE A 485 -12.83 17.49 11.41
C PHE A 485 -11.87 16.28 11.39
N SER A 486 -12.29 15.22 10.72
CA SER A 486 -11.57 13.97 10.53
C SER A 486 -11.32 13.67 9.07
N LYS A 487 -11.96 14.44 8.18
CA LYS A 487 -11.75 14.39 6.74
C LYS A 487 -10.32 14.85 6.40
N LEU A 488 -9.79 14.42 5.26
CA LEU A 488 -8.42 14.77 4.82
C LEU A 488 -8.29 16.22 4.39
N GLU A 489 -9.40 16.80 3.97
CA GLU A 489 -9.52 18.14 3.44
C GLU A 489 -9.63 19.20 4.54
N VAL A 490 -9.50 18.80 5.82
CA VAL A 490 -9.54 19.71 6.95
C VAL A 490 -8.32 20.64 6.91
N LEU A 491 -8.59 21.95 6.84
CA LEU A 491 -7.54 22.96 6.90
C LEU A 491 -7.30 23.33 8.35
N ASN A 492 -6.06 23.22 8.81
CA ASN A 492 -5.68 23.56 10.18
C ASN A 492 -4.93 24.90 10.23
N LEU A 493 -5.59 25.90 10.80
CA LEU A 493 -5.07 27.23 11.08
C LEU A 493 -4.36 27.24 12.44
N ASN A 494 -3.20 26.59 12.49
CA ASN A 494 -2.43 26.47 13.73
C ASN A 494 -1.83 27.82 14.14
N GLY A 495 -1.90 28.16 15.42
CA GLY A 495 -1.35 29.41 15.97
C GLY A 495 0.13 29.63 15.65
N ASN A 496 0.95 28.58 15.56
CA ASN A 496 2.39 28.71 15.23
C ASN A 496 2.64 29.22 13.83
N ASN A 497 1.79 28.75 12.91
CA ASN A 497 1.94 28.98 11.50
C ASN A 497 1.26 30.30 11.09
N ALA A 498 0.63 31.00 12.03
CA ALA A 498 -0.03 32.27 11.78
C ALA A 498 0.99 33.39 11.54
N THR A 499 0.82 34.23 10.54
CA THR A 499 1.48 35.55 10.51
C THR A 499 0.67 36.50 11.38
N THR A 500 1.31 37.23 12.29
CA THR A 500 0.60 38.09 13.25
C THR A 500 1.01 39.53 13.13
N THR A 501 0.10 40.45 13.47
CA THR A 501 0.42 41.88 13.62
C THR A 501 0.53 42.27 15.10
N GLY A 502 1.22 43.37 15.37
CA GLY A 502 1.29 43.97 16.70
C GLY A 502 2.01 43.10 17.73
N HIS A 503 1.39 42.87 18.88
CA HIS A 503 2.04 42.31 20.06
C HIS A 503 1.67 40.84 20.35
N ILE A 504 0.93 40.18 19.44
CA ILE A 504 0.62 38.75 19.58
C ILE A 504 1.92 37.95 19.62
N GLN A 505 2.07 37.13 20.66
CA GLN A 505 3.25 36.30 20.84
C GLN A 505 2.96 34.85 20.42
N LYS A 506 3.92 34.26 19.71
CA LYS A 506 4.00 32.81 19.50
C LYS A 506 4.85 32.19 20.60
N ARG A 507 4.30 31.28 21.39
CA ARG A 507 5.08 30.53 22.39
C ARG A 507 4.69 29.07 22.46
N ILE A 508 5.66 28.25 22.86
CA ILE A 508 5.42 26.92 23.41
C ILE A 508 4.72 27.09 24.75
N VAL A 509 3.54 26.49 24.92
CA VAL A 509 2.86 26.56 26.21
C VAL A 509 2.45 25.17 26.66
N ASN A 510 2.90 24.81 27.86
CA ASN A 510 2.46 23.58 28.51
C ASN A 510 0.96 23.72 28.86
N PRO A 511 0.09 22.78 28.47
CA PRO A 511 -1.25 22.68 29.01
C PRO A 511 -1.18 22.27 30.50
N VAL A 512 -2.24 22.55 31.26
CA VAL A 512 -2.29 22.39 32.73
C VAL A 512 -2.10 20.95 33.18
N ASP A 513 -2.40 19.99 32.31
CA ASP A 513 -2.28 18.55 32.51
C ASP A 513 -0.88 17.99 32.18
N GLY A 514 0.06 18.80 31.68
CA GLY A 514 1.47 18.44 31.49
C GLY A 514 1.76 17.40 30.41
N LYS A 515 0.78 16.98 29.61
CA LYS A 515 0.92 15.80 28.74
C LYS A 515 1.42 16.07 27.31
N ILE A 516 1.23 17.27 26.74
CA ILE A 516 1.69 17.59 25.36
C ILE A 516 2.07 19.08 25.24
N GLN A 517 3.31 19.40 24.84
CA GLN A 517 3.67 20.77 24.46
C GLN A 517 2.86 21.18 23.21
N LYS A 518 1.88 22.07 23.36
CA LYS A 518 1.19 22.70 22.23
C LYS A 518 1.65 24.14 22.11
N ASN A 519 2.14 24.51 20.94
CA ASN A 519 2.50 25.89 20.65
C ASN A 519 1.27 26.61 20.06
N GLY A 520 1.08 27.88 20.42
CA GLY A 520 -0.09 28.68 20.00
C GLY A 520 0.16 30.18 20.10
N LEU A 521 -0.89 30.98 19.87
CA LEU A 521 -0.88 32.43 20.06
C LEU A 521 -1.33 32.78 21.48
N GLN A 522 -0.67 33.77 22.07
CA GLN A 522 -0.97 34.30 23.40
C GLN A 522 -0.77 35.81 23.46
N ASN A 523 -1.17 36.41 24.59
CA ASN A 523 -1.06 37.86 24.85
C ASN A 523 -1.76 38.73 23.79
N TRP A 524 -2.83 38.21 23.18
CA TRP A 524 -3.62 38.95 22.21
C TRP A 524 -4.61 39.84 22.98
N HIS A 525 -4.11 40.96 23.49
CA HIS A 525 -4.88 41.92 24.30
C HIS A 525 -5.35 43.14 23.51
N ASN A 526 -4.70 43.43 22.38
CA ASN A 526 -5.05 44.54 21.52
C ASN A 526 -6.02 44.09 20.44
N ALA A 527 -7.20 44.72 20.36
CA ALA A 527 -8.22 44.39 19.36
C ALA A 527 -7.78 44.71 17.91
N TRP A 528 -6.78 45.58 17.75
CA TRP A 528 -6.19 45.92 16.44
C TRP A 528 -5.25 44.85 15.91
N ASP A 529 -4.77 43.95 16.76
CA ASP A 529 -3.87 42.87 16.36
C ASP A 529 -4.66 41.76 15.65
N LYS A 530 -4.02 41.10 14.69
CA LYS A 530 -4.64 40.11 13.81
C LYS A 530 -3.74 38.92 13.59
N ALA A 531 -4.35 37.79 13.25
CA ALA A 531 -3.66 36.58 12.84
C ALA A 531 -4.08 36.18 11.41
N TYR A 532 -3.10 35.74 10.61
CA TYR A 532 -3.25 35.42 9.20
C TYR A 532 -2.70 34.05 8.86
N TRP A 533 -3.31 33.36 7.91
CA TRP A 533 -2.79 32.12 7.34
C TRP A 533 -2.96 32.12 5.82
N LEU A 534 -2.01 31.54 5.10
CA LEU A 534 -2.19 31.18 3.70
C LEU A 534 -2.58 29.71 3.62
N VAL A 535 -3.74 29.42 3.02
CA VAL A 535 -4.26 28.06 2.88
C VAL A 535 -4.61 27.76 1.43
N ASN A 536 -4.25 26.57 0.96
CA ASN A 536 -4.65 26.11 -0.37
C ASN A 536 -5.92 25.26 -0.25
N VAL A 537 -7.04 25.81 -0.71
CA VAL A 537 -8.35 25.15 -0.73
C VAL A 537 -8.43 24.28 -1.98
N LYS A 538 -8.44 22.97 -1.79
CA LYS A 538 -8.54 22.02 -2.92
C LYS A 538 -9.97 21.84 -3.42
N VAL A 539 -10.96 21.91 -2.52
CA VAL A 539 -12.37 21.67 -2.82
C VAL A 539 -13.16 22.94 -2.46
N PRO A 540 -13.78 23.64 -3.42
CA PRO A 540 -14.68 24.75 -3.09
C PRO A 540 -15.92 24.24 -2.37
N GLY A 541 -16.54 25.08 -1.54
CA GLY A 541 -17.77 24.73 -0.82
C GLY A 541 -17.86 25.35 0.57
N LYS A 542 -18.78 24.82 1.37
CA LYS A 542 -19.00 25.25 2.75
C LYS A 542 -18.11 24.45 3.70
N TYR A 543 -17.52 25.12 4.69
CA TYR A 543 -16.64 24.53 5.68
C TYR A 543 -17.14 24.85 7.08
N ILE A 544 -17.35 23.83 7.93
CA ILE A 544 -17.58 24.03 9.36
C ILE A 544 -16.29 24.53 10.01
N VAL A 545 -16.42 25.49 10.91
CA VAL A 545 -15.33 26.08 11.68
C VAL A 545 -15.37 25.52 13.10
N ARG A 546 -14.29 24.88 13.54
CA ARG A 546 -14.06 24.46 14.93
C ARG A 546 -12.84 25.17 15.46
N GLY A 547 -12.90 25.71 16.67
CA GLY A 547 -11.73 26.36 17.26
C GLY A 547 -11.41 25.80 18.64
N GLU A 548 -10.11 25.74 18.92
CA GLU A 548 -9.54 25.51 20.25
C GLU A 548 -8.90 26.82 20.70
N LEU A 549 -9.66 27.62 21.45
CA LEU A 549 -9.20 28.90 22.00
C LEU A 549 -9.87 29.22 23.33
N ALA A 550 -9.26 30.14 24.08
CA ALA A 550 -9.68 30.55 25.40
C ALA A 550 -9.59 32.06 25.57
N THR A 551 -10.63 32.64 26.13
CA THR A 551 -10.67 34.05 26.54
C THR A 551 -10.71 34.20 28.04
N ARG A 552 -10.22 35.34 28.50
CA ARG A 552 -10.10 35.62 29.93
C ARG A 552 -11.40 36.23 30.44
N PHE A 553 -12.06 35.57 31.40
CA PHE A 553 -13.23 36.05 32.16
C PHE A 553 -14.52 36.33 31.39
N ARG A 554 -14.46 36.80 30.13
CA ARG A 554 -15.62 37.14 29.28
C ARG A 554 -15.41 36.62 27.86
N ALA A 555 -16.50 36.37 27.14
CA ALA A 555 -16.46 36.01 25.73
C ALA A 555 -15.92 37.19 24.89
N ALA A 556 -14.94 36.93 24.03
CA ALA A 556 -14.60 37.82 22.92
C ALA A 556 -15.48 37.53 21.70
N ARG A 557 -15.90 38.59 21.01
CA ARG A 557 -16.50 38.53 19.68
C ARG A 557 -15.41 38.57 18.61
N MET A 558 -15.36 37.56 17.77
CA MET A 558 -14.31 37.35 16.78
C MET A 558 -14.89 37.28 15.37
N VAL A 559 -14.07 37.62 14.38
CA VAL A 559 -14.37 37.46 12.96
C VAL A 559 -13.28 36.64 12.30
N LEU A 560 -13.65 35.54 11.67
CA LEU A 560 -12.81 34.76 10.77
C LEU A 560 -13.24 35.05 9.33
N SER A 561 -12.33 35.54 8.48
CA SER A 561 -12.62 35.91 7.09
C SER A 561 -11.65 35.24 6.12
N ASN A 562 -12.13 34.86 4.95
CA ASN A 562 -11.29 34.39 3.84
C ASN A 562 -11.18 35.43 2.70
N GLY A 563 -11.64 36.67 2.94
CA GLY A 563 -11.71 37.74 1.96
C GLY A 563 -12.97 37.72 1.08
N GLU A 564 -13.65 36.58 0.96
CA GLU A 564 -14.89 36.40 0.18
C GLU A 564 -16.14 36.22 1.05
N ASP A 565 -15.96 35.67 2.25
CA ASP A 565 -16.96 35.37 3.27
C ASP A 565 -16.37 35.59 4.66
N ALA A 566 -17.22 35.79 5.68
CA ALA A 566 -16.79 36.03 7.05
C ALA A 566 -17.74 35.43 8.08
N LEU A 567 -17.18 34.62 8.98
CA LEU A 567 -17.87 34.05 10.13
C LEU A 567 -17.63 34.92 11.38
N LYS A 568 -18.72 35.39 11.99
CA LYS A 568 -18.71 36.05 13.30
C LYS A 568 -19.06 35.04 14.38
N PHE A 569 -18.31 35.00 15.48
CA PHE A 569 -18.55 34.04 16.56
C PHE A 569 -18.13 34.58 17.93
N GLU A 570 -18.69 33.99 18.98
CA GLU A 570 -18.33 34.28 20.38
C GLU A 570 -17.56 33.12 20.99
N THR A 571 -16.48 33.48 21.67
CA THR A 571 -15.56 32.55 22.34
C THR A 571 -16.07 32.15 23.73
N GLU A 572 -15.55 31.05 24.27
CA GLU A 572 -15.94 30.57 25.60
C GLU A 572 -15.03 31.16 26.69
N PRO A 573 -15.57 31.89 27.67
CA PRO A 573 -14.77 32.43 28.77
C PRO A 573 -14.26 31.31 29.68
N ARG A 574 -12.99 31.41 30.09
CA ARG A 574 -12.38 30.51 31.07
C ARG A 574 -11.80 31.29 32.23
N THR A 575 -11.80 30.66 33.41
CA THR A 575 -11.32 31.26 34.66
C THR A 575 -9.94 30.76 35.04
N LYS A 576 -9.53 29.57 34.61
CA LYS A 576 -8.19 29.03 34.88
C LYS A 576 -7.23 29.24 33.72
N TYR A 577 -6.00 29.57 34.07
CA TYR A 577 -4.92 29.74 33.10
C TYR A 577 -4.56 28.41 32.43
N GLY A 578 -4.72 28.34 31.11
CA GLY A 578 -4.36 27.16 30.31
C GLY A 578 -5.52 26.21 29.97
N GLU A 579 -6.74 26.49 30.44
CA GLU A 579 -7.94 25.82 29.94
C GLU A 579 -8.24 26.26 28.50
N SER A 580 -8.68 25.32 27.66
CA SER A 580 -9.25 25.56 26.34
C SER A 580 -10.56 24.78 26.22
N VAL A 581 -11.44 25.19 25.31
CA VAL A 581 -12.51 24.32 24.83
C VAL A 581 -12.52 24.29 23.33
N ILE A 582 -12.80 23.10 22.81
CA ILE A 582 -13.01 22.84 21.40
C ILE A 582 -14.50 23.05 21.14
N LYS A 583 -14.84 23.98 20.25
CA LYS A 583 -16.24 24.31 19.93
C LYS A 583 -16.41 24.57 18.43
N ASP A 584 -17.55 24.13 17.90
CA ASP A 584 -17.98 24.46 16.55
C ASP A 584 -18.63 25.85 16.55
N TYR A 585 -18.12 26.74 15.71
CA TYR A 585 -18.47 28.17 15.70
C TYR A 585 -19.38 28.58 14.55
N GLY A 586 -19.52 27.76 13.52
CA GLY A 586 -20.37 28.04 12.36
C GLY A 586 -19.75 27.56 11.06
N VAL A 587 -20.09 28.24 9.96
CA VAL A 587 -19.70 27.84 8.60
C VAL A 587 -19.08 29.02 7.85
N ILE A 588 -18.07 28.76 7.04
CA ILE A 588 -17.47 29.71 6.08
C ILE A 588 -17.46 29.10 4.67
N THR A 589 -17.64 29.91 3.63
CA THR A 589 -17.75 29.45 2.24
C THR A 589 -16.53 29.84 1.40
N PHE A 590 -15.96 28.88 0.68
CA PHE A 590 -14.93 29.11 -0.34
C PHE A 590 -15.52 28.91 -1.73
N LYS A 591 -15.55 29.97 -2.55
CA LYS A 591 -16.24 29.94 -3.85
C LYS A 591 -15.49 29.16 -4.93
N LYS A 592 -14.16 29.06 -4.83
CA LYS A 592 -13.29 28.38 -5.81
C LYS A 592 -12.15 27.64 -5.11
N SER A 593 -11.53 26.70 -5.82
CA SER A 593 -10.26 26.12 -5.39
C SER A 593 -9.12 27.13 -5.58
N GLY A 594 -8.11 27.11 -4.72
CA GLY A 594 -6.90 27.92 -4.85
C GLY A 594 -6.36 28.43 -3.51
N LEU A 595 -5.42 29.37 -3.59
CA LEU A 595 -4.80 29.96 -2.41
C LEU A 595 -5.69 31.07 -1.82
N TYR A 596 -5.94 30.99 -0.51
CA TYR A 596 -6.69 31.96 0.27
C TYR A 596 -5.84 32.51 1.41
N GLN A 597 -5.99 33.81 1.70
CA GLN A 597 -5.50 34.40 2.94
C GLN A 597 -6.66 34.44 3.95
N ILE A 598 -6.54 33.68 5.03
CA ILE A 598 -7.51 33.67 6.13
C ILE A 598 -7.07 34.68 7.18
N GLU A 599 -7.98 35.54 7.64
CA GLU A 599 -7.79 36.55 8.69
C GLU A 599 -8.66 36.20 9.90
N LEU A 600 -8.08 36.20 11.10
CA LEU A 600 -8.81 36.18 12.37
C LEU A 600 -8.56 37.51 13.11
N LYS A 601 -9.63 38.17 13.55
CA LYS A 601 -9.57 39.46 14.26
C LYS A 601 -10.69 39.62 15.28
N ALA A 602 -10.54 40.58 16.20
CA ALA A 602 -11.63 41.03 17.05
C ALA A 602 -12.74 41.70 16.21
N GLN A 603 -14.00 41.47 16.59
CA GLN A 603 -15.14 42.19 16.00
C GLN A 603 -15.39 43.53 16.70
N ASP A 604 -15.27 43.54 18.02
CA ASP A 604 -15.55 44.69 18.88
C ASP A 604 -14.21 45.23 19.42
N PHE A 605 -13.85 46.44 19.01
CA PHE A 605 -12.59 47.08 19.38
C PHE A 605 -12.63 47.67 20.80
N ASP A 606 -13.80 48.09 21.26
CA ASP A 606 -13.97 48.82 22.52
C ASP A 606 -14.10 47.86 23.71
N ASN A 607 -14.58 46.64 23.48
CA ASN A 607 -14.87 45.65 24.55
C ASN A 607 -14.12 44.32 24.42
N PHE A 608 -12.97 44.28 23.75
CA PHE A 608 -12.21 43.05 23.57
C PHE A 608 -11.55 42.57 24.89
N PRO A 609 -11.95 41.42 25.46
CA PRO A 609 -11.38 40.92 26.72
C PRO A 609 -9.98 40.30 26.54
N GLY A 610 -9.51 40.21 25.29
CA GLY A 610 -8.29 39.54 24.89
C GLY A 610 -8.45 38.02 24.71
N ILE A 611 -7.70 37.46 23.76
CA ILE A 611 -7.52 36.00 23.65
C ILE A 611 -6.33 35.62 24.54
N GLN A 612 -6.62 34.83 25.57
CA GLN A 612 -5.61 34.36 26.51
C GLN A 612 -4.72 33.31 25.84
N ARG A 613 -5.33 32.37 25.12
CA ARG A 613 -4.64 31.38 24.31
C ARG A 613 -5.47 31.00 23.09
N PHE A 614 -4.81 30.89 21.96
CA PHE A 614 -5.35 30.35 20.72
C PHE A 614 -4.42 29.23 20.26
N TRP A 615 -4.96 28.02 20.12
CA TRP A 615 -4.18 26.89 19.65
C TRP A 615 -4.38 26.70 18.15
N GLN A 616 -5.63 26.61 17.72
CA GLN A 616 -5.97 26.35 16.33
C GLN A 616 -7.42 26.71 16.01
N ILE A 617 -7.66 26.96 14.73
CA ILE A 617 -8.98 26.80 14.09
C ILE A 617 -8.85 25.73 13.02
N GLU A 618 -9.79 24.80 12.99
CA GLU A 618 -9.92 23.80 11.95
C GLU A 618 -11.11 24.17 11.05
N LEU A 619 -10.94 23.96 9.74
CA LEU A 619 -11.98 24.16 8.74
C LEU A 619 -12.24 22.83 8.05
N ALA A 620 -13.40 22.23 8.28
CA ALA A 620 -13.78 20.94 7.69
C ALA A 620 -14.82 21.14 6.58
N PRO A 621 -14.64 20.62 5.36
CA PRO A 621 -15.68 20.71 4.35
C PRO A 621 -16.94 19.95 4.79
N LEU A 622 -18.10 20.59 4.62
CA LEU A 622 -19.41 20.01 4.95
C LEU A 622 -19.76 18.86 4.02
N ASP A 623 -19.50 19.06 2.73
CA ASP A 623 -19.94 18.18 1.66
C ASP A 623 -18.97 17.02 1.40
#